data_AF-A0A3Q0EDD9-F1
#
_entry.id   AF-A0A3Q0EDD9-F1
#
_cell.length_a   1.000
_cell.length_b   1.000
_cell.length_c   1.000
_cell.angle_alpha   90.00
_cell.angle_beta   90.00
_cell.angle_gamma   90.00
#
_symmetry.space_group_name_H-M   'P 1'
#
loop_
_entity.id
_entity.type
_entity.pdbx_description
1 polymer ?
#
loop_
_entity_poly.entity_id
_entity_poly.type
_entity_poly.pdbx_seq_one_letter_code
_entity_poly.pdbx_strand_id
1 'polypeptide(L)'
;MALWALTRALGSLTLAPPTAAAPISSLLPVAQMKNNALLQLPSALMLLPCRPVLTSVALNAKFVSWKSRTKYTIVPVKMRKSGGRDHTGRIRVHGIGGGHKQRYRMIDFLRFRPEQETKPGPFEEKVVVVRYDPCRSADIALVAGGSRKRWIIATENMQAGNVILNSDHIGRMAVAAREGDAHPLGALPVGTLINNVESEPGRGAQYIRAAGAGNVHSNSRPSIQCRS
;
A
#
# COMPACT_ATOMS: atom_id res chain seq x y z
N MET A 1 43.28 -33.88 -18.42
CA MET A 1 43.28 -35.24 -18.99
C MET A 1 42.15 -36.03 -18.35
N ALA A 2 41.27 -36.63 -19.17
CA ALA A 2 40.06 -37.46 -18.85
C ALA A 2 38.86 -36.66 -18.29
N LEU A 3 37.73 -36.35 -18.96
CA LEU A 3 36.78 -37.04 -19.88
C LEU A 3 35.85 -38.09 -19.24
N TRP A 4 34.54 -37.88 -19.52
CA TRP A 4 33.32 -38.73 -19.41
C TRP A 4 32.44 -38.48 -18.17
N ALA A 5 31.27 -37.83 -18.27
CA ALA A 5 30.00 -38.11 -18.99
C ALA A 5 29.04 -39.02 -18.19
N LEU A 6 27.85 -38.51 -17.85
CA LEU A 6 26.56 -39.24 -17.89
C LEU A 6 25.35 -38.31 -17.65
N THR A 7 24.23 -38.76 -18.19
CA THR A 7 23.07 -38.07 -18.76
C THR A 7 22.00 -37.59 -17.78
N ARG A 8 21.28 -36.53 -18.19
CA ARG A 8 20.01 -36.07 -17.60
C ARG A 8 18.81 -36.80 -18.22
N ALA A 9 17.84 -37.17 -17.38
CA ALA A 9 16.57 -37.77 -17.75
C ALA A 9 15.45 -36.74 -17.97
N LEU A 10 14.52 -37.14 -18.83
CA LEU A 10 13.44 -36.41 -19.51
C LEU A 10 12.14 -36.29 -18.71
N GLY A 11 11.30 -35.34 -19.15
CA GLY A 11 9.84 -35.35 -19.06
C GLY A 11 9.27 -33.94 -18.98
N SER A 12 8.29 -33.47 -19.75
CA SER A 12 7.47 -34.05 -20.83
C SER A 12 6.52 -32.95 -21.37
N LEU A 13 6.19 -33.03 -22.67
CA LEU A 13 4.94 -32.61 -23.34
C LEU A 13 4.67 -31.10 -23.64
N THR A 14 4.80 -30.75 -24.92
CA THR A 14 4.09 -29.63 -25.57
C THR A 14 3.49 -30.13 -26.89
N LEU A 15 2.17 -30.00 -27.04
CA LEU A 15 1.43 -30.25 -28.30
C LEU A 15 1.17 -28.91 -28.99
N ALA A 16 1.55 -28.78 -30.25
CA ALA A 16 1.12 -27.73 -31.17
C ALA A 16 0.59 -28.39 -32.45
N PRO A 17 -0.52 -27.90 -33.04
CA PRO A 17 -0.97 -28.33 -34.35
C PRO A 17 -0.57 -27.34 -35.48
N PRO A 18 -0.67 -27.78 -36.77
CA PRO A 18 0.20 -27.32 -37.84
C PRO A 18 -0.40 -26.28 -38.80
N THR A 19 0.52 -25.69 -39.55
CA THR A 19 0.42 -24.81 -40.72
C THR A 19 -0.15 -25.47 -41.98
N ALA A 20 -0.92 -24.73 -42.78
CA ALA A 20 -1.10 -24.85 -44.25
C ALA A 20 -2.03 -23.70 -44.71
N ALA A 21 -2.02 -23.15 -45.93
CA ALA A 21 -1.16 -23.14 -47.10
C ALA A 21 -1.74 -22.07 -48.09
N ALA A 22 -0.91 -21.58 -49.00
CA ALA A 22 -1.26 -21.00 -50.31
C ALA A 22 -0.15 -21.48 -51.29
N PRO A 23 -0.24 -21.46 -52.65
CA PRO A 23 -1.07 -20.58 -53.51
C PRO A 23 -1.54 -21.14 -54.92
N ILE A 24 -2.32 -20.30 -55.65
CA ILE A 24 -2.39 -20.05 -57.14
C ILE A 24 -3.10 -20.98 -58.18
N SER A 25 -4.06 -20.33 -58.90
CA SER A 25 -4.59 -20.31 -60.30
C SER A 25 -5.08 -21.54 -61.12
N SER A 26 -6.26 -21.39 -61.75
CA SER A 26 -6.48 -21.33 -63.23
C SER A 26 -7.98 -21.32 -63.69
N LEU A 27 -8.29 -20.39 -64.62
CA LEU A 27 -9.24 -20.29 -65.76
C LEU A 27 -10.58 -21.11 -65.90
N LEU A 28 -11.72 -20.36 -65.96
CA LEU A 28 -12.91 -20.33 -66.89
C LEU A 28 -13.70 -21.62 -67.31
N PRO A 29 -14.95 -21.55 -67.86
CA PRO A 29 -16.05 -20.55 -67.80
C PRO A 29 -17.51 -21.14 -67.65
N VAL A 30 -18.52 -20.24 -67.70
CA VAL A 30 -19.97 -20.45 -68.05
C VAL A 30 -20.94 -20.93 -66.95
N ALA A 31 -21.84 -20.03 -66.53
CA ALA A 31 -23.30 -20.14 -66.79
C ALA A 31 -24.06 -18.98 -66.10
N GLN A 32 -24.89 -18.31 -66.89
CA GLN A 32 -25.76 -17.21 -66.50
C GLN A 32 -26.98 -17.72 -65.73
N MET A 33 -27.38 -17.02 -64.66
CA MET A 33 -28.80 -16.92 -64.31
C MET A 33 -29.16 -15.48 -63.95
N LYS A 34 -30.08 -14.94 -64.75
CA LYS A 34 -30.83 -13.71 -64.52
C LYS A 34 -31.65 -13.86 -63.23
N ASN A 35 -31.73 -12.79 -62.44
CA ASN A 35 -33.02 -12.17 -62.14
C ASN A 35 -32.83 -10.81 -61.48
N ASN A 36 -33.38 -9.79 -62.15
CA ASN A 36 -33.62 -8.46 -61.64
C ASN A 36 -34.71 -8.52 -60.56
N ALA A 37 -34.42 -7.95 -59.39
CA ALA A 37 -35.44 -7.37 -58.53
C ALA A 37 -34.82 -6.16 -57.81
N LEU A 38 -35.03 -4.98 -58.39
CA LEU A 38 -35.09 -3.73 -57.65
C LEU A 38 -36.15 -3.88 -56.58
N LEU A 39 -35.85 -3.55 -55.33
CA LEU A 39 -36.77 -2.95 -54.34
C LEU A 39 -36.00 -2.53 -53.08
N GLN A 40 -35.65 -1.24 -53.08
CA GLN A 40 -35.70 -0.29 -51.94
C GLN A 40 -34.90 -0.56 -50.65
N LEU A 41 -33.88 0.30 -50.45
CA LEU A 41 -33.28 0.65 -49.16
C LEU A 41 -34.33 1.22 -48.18
N PRO A 42 -34.32 0.83 -46.89
CA PRO A 42 -34.78 1.69 -45.82
C PRO A 42 -33.61 2.45 -45.19
N SER A 43 -33.70 3.76 -45.35
CA SER A 43 -33.16 4.85 -44.53
C SER A 43 -32.56 4.49 -43.16
N ALA A 44 -31.27 4.82 -43.04
CA ALA A 44 -30.62 5.47 -41.91
C ALA A 44 -31.36 5.45 -40.55
N LEU A 45 -31.03 4.46 -39.72
CA LEU A 45 -30.94 4.65 -38.28
C LEU A 45 -29.48 4.40 -37.91
N MET A 46 -28.65 5.41 -38.16
CA MET A 46 -27.29 5.49 -37.65
C MET A 46 -27.39 5.58 -36.13
N LEU A 47 -27.38 4.42 -35.46
CA LEU A 47 -27.07 4.35 -34.04
C LEU A 47 -25.73 5.03 -33.86
N LEU A 48 -25.75 6.22 -33.25
CA LEU A 48 -24.56 6.93 -32.82
C LEU A 48 -23.65 5.89 -32.15
N PRO A 49 -22.41 5.68 -32.62
CA PRO A 49 -21.49 4.81 -31.91
C PRO A 49 -21.40 5.38 -30.51
N CYS A 50 -21.88 4.63 -29.51
CA CYS A 50 -21.72 4.93 -28.11
C CYS A 50 -20.26 5.34 -27.95
N ARG A 51 -20.00 6.63 -27.69
CA ARG A 51 -18.62 7.12 -27.56
C ARG A 51 -17.94 6.16 -26.59
N PRO A 52 -16.86 5.46 -27.00
CA PRO A 52 -16.08 4.73 -26.01
C PRO A 52 -15.72 5.78 -24.97
N VAL A 53 -16.13 5.58 -23.73
CA VAL A 53 -15.69 6.41 -22.61
C VAL A 53 -14.19 6.19 -22.58
N LEU A 54 -13.45 7.08 -23.25
CA LEU A 54 -12.02 7.02 -23.35
C LEU A 54 -11.46 7.34 -21.97
N THR A 55 -11.36 6.31 -21.13
CA THR A 55 -10.77 6.36 -19.80
C THR A 55 -9.26 6.62 -19.84
N SER A 56 -8.67 6.59 -21.04
CA SER A 56 -7.22 6.61 -21.29
C SER A 56 -6.68 7.89 -21.94
N VAL A 57 -7.53 8.84 -22.36
CA VAL A 57 -7.03 10.08 -22.97
C VAL A 57 -6.28 10.89 -21.91
N ALA A 58 -5.01 11.18 -22.20
CA ALA A 58 -4.21 12.08 -21.38
C ALA A 58 -4.81 13.48 -21.48
N LEU A 59 -5.56 13.88 -20.47
CA LEU A 59 -5.85 15.30 -20.27
C LEU A 59 -4.54 15.92 -19.78
N ASN A 60 -3.97 16.85 -20.53
CA ASN A 60 -2.81 17.63 -20.07
C ASN A 60 -3.24 18.47 -18.85
N ALA A 61 -3.21 17.84 -17.68
CA ALA A 61 -3.69 18.38 -16.43
C ALA A 61 -2.50 18.70 -15.54
N LYS A 62 -2.36 19.97 -15.13
CA LYS A 62 -1.37 20.39 -14.13
C LYS A 62 -1.80 19.89 -12.75
N PHE A 63 -1.52 18.61 -12.44
CA PHE A 63 -1.81 18.05 -11.12
C PHE A 63 -0.75 18.48 -10.11
N VAL A 64 -1.20 19.10 -9.01
CA VAL A 64 -0.35 19.41 -7.85
C VAL A 64 -0.78 18.55 -6.67
N SER A 65 0.18 17.84 -6.07
CA SER A 65 -0.06 17.01 -4.90
C SER A 65 -0.48 17.87 -3.71
N TRP A 66 -1.50 17.43 -2.97
CA TRP A 66 -1.93 18.09 -1.73
C TRP A 66 -0.92 17.91 -0.58
N LYS A 67 0.04 16.98 -0.73
CA LYS A 67 1.07 16.66 0.27
C LYS A 67 2.24 17.65 0.20
N SER A 68 1.97 18.96 0.29
CA SER A 68 2.98 20.01 0.22
C SER A 68 3.46 20.49 1.60
N ARG A 69 2.81 20.05 2.69
CA ARG A 69 3.12 20.51 4.05
C ARG A 69 4.43 19.90 4.56
N THR A 70 5.34 20.77 4.99
CA THR A 70 6.66 20.37 5.54
C THR A 70 6.67 20.21 7.06
N LYS A 71 5.86 21.00 7.79
CA LYS A 71 5.84 21.01 9.26
C LYS A 71 4.78 20.06 9.82
N TYR A 72 5.11 19.37 10.92
CA TYR A 72 4.15 18.54 11.64
C TYR A 72 3.04 19.40 12.27
N THR A 73 1.80 18.90 12.23
CA THR A 73 0.66 19.60 12.84
C THR A 73 -0.40 18.58 13.29
N ILE A 74 -0.93 18.77 14.50
CA ILE A 74 -1.97 17.92 15.10
C ILE A 74 -3.34 18.20 14.48
N VAL A 75 -3.55 19.42 14.01
CA VAL A 75 -4.78 19.89 13.38
C VAL A 75 -5.07 19.11 12.09
N PRO A 76 -6.32 18.65 11.87
CA PRO A 76 -6.68 17.96 10.64
C PRO A 76 -6.44 18.82 9.39
N VAL A 77 -5.64 18.29 8.46
CA VAL A 77 -5.26 18.94 7.21
C VAL A 77 -6.27 18.61 6.11
N LYS A 78 -6.63 19.60 5.28
CA LYS A 78 -7.48 19.38 4.12
C LYS A 78 -6.72 18.54 3.09
N MET A 79 -7.27 17.38 2.72
CA MET A 79 -6.71 16.52 1.68
C MET A 79 -7.62 16.47 0.45
N ARG A 80 -7.03 16.28 -0.73
CA ARG A 80 -7.75 16.06 -1.98
C ARG A 80 -7.58 14.61 -2.42
N LYS A 81 -8.69 13.93 -2.71
CA LYS A 81 -8.65 12.57 -3.28
C LYS A 81 -8.30 12.65 -4.77
N SER A 82 -7.52 11.69 -5.27
CA SER A 82 -7.16 11.60 -6.70
C SER A 82 -8.22 10.92 -7.56
N GLY A 83 -9.07 10.06 -6.97
CA GLY A 83 -10.06 9.28 -7.73
C GLY A 83 -9.42 8.28 -8.71
N GLY A 84 -8.33 7.63 -8.29
CA GLY A 84 -7.64 6.62 -9.11
C GLY A 84 -6.78 7.16 -10.24
N ARG A 85 -6.70 8.49 -10.40
CA ARG A 85 -5.92 9.16 -11.44
C ARG A 85 -4.49 9.48 -11.01
N ASP A 86 -3.57 9.45 -11.96
CA ASP A 86 -2.19 9.89 -11.79
C ASP A 86 -1.99 11.38 -12.12
N HIS A 87 -0.73 11.84 -12.11
CA HIS A 87 -0.40 13.24 -12.41
C HIS A 87 -0.66 13.64 -13.87
N THR A 88 -0.75 12.67 -14.79
CA THR A 88 -1.13 12.89 -16.20
C THR A 88 -2.65 12.92 -16.41
N GLY A 89 -3.43 12.71 -15.35
CA GLY A 89 -4.89 12.66 -15.41
C GLY A 89 -5.46 11.33 -15.89
N ARG A 90 -4.62 10.34 -16.22
CA ARG A 90 -5.04 9.00 -16.65
C ARG A 90 -5.47 8.16 -15.45
N ILE A 91 -6.45 7.28 -15.65
CA ILE A 91 -6.87 6.31 -14.63
C ILE A 91 -5.77 5.24 -14.53
N ARG A 92 -5.12 5.15 -13.37
CA ARG A 92 -4.10 4.13 -13.08
C ARG A 92 -4.65 3.01 -12.22
N VAL A 93 -5.55 3.34 -11.29
CA VAL A 93 -6.19 2.38 -10.40
C VAL A 93 -7.70 2.51 -10.54
N HIS A 94 -8.36 1.42 -10.89
CA HIS A 94 -9.80 1.35 -11.06
C HIS A 94 -10.50 1.18 -9.70
N GLY A 95 -11.80 1.47 -9.62
CA GLY A 95 -12.59 1.30 -8.39
C GLY A 95 -12.39 2.35 -7.30
N ILE A 96 -11.57 3.39 -7.56
CA ILE A 96 -11.36 4.50 -6.61
C ILE A 96 -12.05 5.76 -7.13
N GLY A 97 -13.08 6.24 -6.43
CA GLY A 97 -13.79 7.47 -6.81
C GLY A 97 -14.79 7.92 -5.74
N GLY A 98 -15.09 9.21 -5.71
CA GLY A 98 -16.12 9.77 -4.82
C GLY A 98 -15.88 9.60 -3.31
N GLY A 99 -16.94 9.23 -2.60
CA GLY A 99 -17.00 9.08 -1.14
C GLY A 99 -16.96 10.39 -0.37
N HIS A 100 -17.30 10.33 0.92
CA HIS A 100 -17.35 11.51 1.81
C HIS A 100 -15.99 12.23 1.87
N LYS A 101 -15.99 13.56 2.01
CA LYS A 101 -14.77 14.36 2.15
C LYS A 101 -14.10 14.06 3.49
N GLN A 102 -12.78 13.86 3.48
CA GLN A 102 -12.00 13.49 4.66
C GLN A 102 -10.93 14.54 4.93
N ARG A 103 -10.49 14.62 6.19
CA ARG A 103 -9.35 15.43 6.61
C ARG A 103 -8.25 14.50 7.11
N TYR A 104 -7.02 14.76 6.67
CA TYR A 104 -5.86 13.96 7.02
C TYR A 104 -5.29 14.39 8.37
N ARG A 105 -4.96 13.42 9.23
CA ARG A 105 -4.28 13.67 10.51
C ARG A 105 -2.86 13.12 10.41
N MET A 106 -1.88 13.99 10.70
CA MET A 106 -0.47 13.62 10.62
C MET A 106 -0.09 12.73 11.81
N ILE A 107 0.45 11.56 11.51
CA ILE A 107 0.83 10.54 12.49
C ILE A 107 2.33 10.56 12.64
N ASP A 108 2.80 10.40 13.86
CA ASP A 108 4.19 10.07 14.10
C ASP A 108 4.36 8.55 14.16
N PHE A 109 4.98 7.97 13.13
CA PHE A 109 5.30 6.54 13.09
C PHE A 109 6.62 6.22 13.80
N LEU A 110 7.42 7.24 14.12
CA LEU A 110 8.65 7.07 14.89
C LEU A 110 8.31 7.28 16.38
N ARG A 111 8.13 6.16 17.10
CA ARG A 111 7.74 6.20 18.52
C ARG A 111 8.83 6.84 19.37
N PHE A 112 10.06 6.35 19.24
CA PHE A 112 11.22 6.94 19.88
C PHE A 112 11.77 8.11 19.05
N ARG A 113 11.26 9.31 19.35
CA ARG A 113 11.82 10.58 18.87
C ARG A 113 12.07 11.42 20.11
N PRO A 114 13.30 11.56 20.62
CA PRO A 114 13.56 12.48 21.72
C PRO A 114 13.32 13.93 21.24
N GLU A 115 12.86 14.79 22.15
CA GLU A 115 12.74 16.21 21.88
C GLU A 115 14.13 16.86 21.86
N GLN A 116 14.37 17.81 20.96
CA GLN A 116 15.71 18.39 20.75
C GLN A 116 16.28 19.06 22.01
N GLU A 117 15.40 19.56 22.89
CA GLU A 117 15.77 20.24 24.13
C GLU A 117 15.91 19.28 25.33
N THR A 118 15.43 18.04 25.20
CA THR A 118 15.45 17.05 26.30
C THR A 118 16.67 16.13 26.16
N LYS A 119 17.24 15.74 27.29
CA LYS A 119 18.36 14.79 27.36
C LYS A 119 18.00 13.51 26.58
N PRO A 120 18.95 12.91 25.84
CA PRO A 120 18.72 11.63 25.18
C PRO A 120 18.45 10.58 26.26
N GLY A 121 17.25 10.04 26.28
CA GLY A 121 16.84 9.03 27.23
C GLY A 121 15.39 8.59 27.03
N PRO A 122 14.95 7.55 27.78
CA PRO A 122 13.57 7.13 27.80
C PRO A 122 12.65 8.27 28.25
N PHE A 123 11.48 8.36 27.64
CA PHE A 123 10.48 9.37 27.99
C PHE A 123 9.07 8.78 28.02
N GLU A 124 8.26 9.34 28.90
CA GLU A 124 6.87 8.96 29.08
C GLU A 124 5.95 9.95 28.40
N GLU A 125 4.84 9.46 27.84
CA GLU A 125 3.80 10.30 27.27
C GLU A 125 2.44 9.88 27.85
N LYS A 126 1.57 10.87 28.11
CA LYS A 126 0.21 10.63 28.58
C LYS A 126 -0.76 10.63 27.41
N VAL A 127 -1.63 9.62 27.34
CA VAL A 127 -2.72 9.55 26.38
C VAL A 127 -3.79 10.57 26.77
N VAL A 128 -4.08 11.50 25.87
CA VAL A 128 -5.08 12.55 26.07
C VAL A 128 -6.44 12.07 25.61
N VAL A 129 -6.53 11.52 24.39
CA VAL A 129 -7.79 11.06 23.81
C VAL A 129 -7.54 10.03 22.71
N VAL A 130 -8.41 9.02 22.62
CA VAL A 130 -8.46 8.06 21.52
C VAL A 130 -9.63 8.42 20.61
N ARG A 131 -9.42 8.47 19.30
CA ARG A 131 -10.43 8.86 18.31
C ARG A 131 -10.34 8.02 17.05
N TYR A 132 -11.47 7.94 16.36
CA TYR A 132 -11.58 7.39 15.02
C TYR A 132 -10.86 8.24 13.94
N ASP A 133 -10.20 7.56 12.99
CA ASP A 133 -9.55 8.18 11.84
C ASP A 133 -10.09 7.66 10.49
N PRO A 134 -10.69 8.52 9.64
CA PRO A 134 -11.29 8.05 8.38
C PRO A 134 -10.25 7.71 7.30
N CYS A 135 -8.97 8.00 7.53
CA CYS A 135 -7.89 7.76 6.56
C CYS A 135 -7.22 6.38 6.72
N ARG A 136 -7.59 5.60 7.75
CA ARG A 136 -7.06 4.26 8.02
C ARG A 136 -8.12 3.41 8.73
N SER A 137 -7.83 2.14 8.95
CA SER A 137 -8.71 1.26 9.73
C SER A 137 -8.53 1.38 11.24
N ALA A 138 -7.28 1.54 11.71
CA ALA A 138 -6.97 1.65 13.14
C ALA A 138 -7.34 3.01 13.74
N ASP A 139 -7.71 3.00 15.02
CA ASP A 139 -7.91 4.22 15.80
C ASP A 139 -6.59 4.94 16.10
N ILE A 140 -6.70 6.22 16.43
CA ILE A 140 -5.55 7.08 16.73
C ILE A 140 -5.64 7.62 18.15
N ALA A 141 -4.50 7.69 18.81
CA ALA A 141 -4.37 8.29 20.12
C ALA A 141 -3.60 9.61 20.01
N LEU A 142 -4.14 10.66 20.64
CA LEU A 142 -3.40 11.89 20.89
C LEU A 142 -2.60 11.70 22.17
N VAL A 143 -1.29 11.78 22.07
CA VAL A 143 -0.39 11.67 23.21
C VAL A 143 0.33 12.98 23.45
N ALA A 144 0.59 13.28 24.72
CA ALA A 144 1.28 14.49 25.17
C ALA A 144 2.42 14.10 26.10
N GLY A 145 3.62 14.62 25.85
CA GLY A 145 4.79 14.44 26.72
C GLY A 145 5.61 15.72 26.69
N GLY A 146 6.02 16.21 27.87
CA GLY A 146 6.71 17.50 27.98
C GLY A 146 5.92 18.63 27.31
N SER A 147 6.53 19.27 26.31
CA SER A 147 5.94 20.40 25.58
C SER A 147 5.10 20.00 24.35
N ARG A 148 5.26 18.75 23.87
CA ARG A 148 4.77 18.33 22.55
C ARG A 148 3.52 17.46 22.63
N LYS A 149 2.77 17.48 21.53
CA LYS A 149 1.60 16.61 21.31
C LYS A 149 1.69 15.98 19.93
N ARG A 150 1.34 14.70 19.82
CA ARG A 150 1.37 13.98 18.53
C ARG A 150 0.30 12.91 18.45
N TRP A 151 -0.11 12.61 17.24
CA TRP A 151 -0.96 11.46 16.94
C TRP A 151 -0.11 10.23 16.72
N ILE A 152 -0.49 9.14 17.38
CA ILE A 152 0.06 7.80 17.19
C ILE A 152 -1.08 6.85 16.84
N ILE A 153 -0.75 5.64 16.40
CA ILE A 153 -1.73 4.56 16.28
C ILE A 153 -2.05 4.07 17.69
N ALA A 154 -3.34 3.95 18.00
CA ALA A 154 -3.79 3.41 19.29
C ALA A 154 -3.61 1.89 19.31
N THR A 155 -3.28 1.35 20.48
CA THR A 155 -3.39 -0.10 20.75
C THR A 155 -4.80 -0.44 21.21
N GLU A 156 -5.11 -1.73 21.26
CA GLU A 156 -6.46 -2.24 21.53
C GLU A 156 -7.03 -1.74 22.86
N ASN A 157 -6.29 -1.88 23.97
CA ASN A 157 -6.78 -1.48 25.29
C ASN A 157 -6.34 -0.07 25.71
N MET A 158 -6.00 0.80 24.75
CA MET A 158 -5.55 2.16 25.05
C MET A 158 -6.71 3.07 25.45
N GLN A 159 -6.61 3.70 26.63
CA GLN A 159 -7.62 4.62 27.16
C GLN A 159 -7.03 6.00 27.44
N ALA A 160 -7.90 7.01 27.49
CA ALA A 160 -7.51 8.35 27.91
C ALA A 160 -7.02 8.33 29.37
N GLY A 161 -5.85 8.93 29.61
CA GLY A 161 -5.20 8.94 30.93
C GLY A 161 -4.04 7.96 31.07
N ASN A 162 -3.94 6.94 30.21
CA ASN A 162 -2.84 5.97 30.25
C ASN A 162 -1.48 6.66 30.04
N VAL A 163 -0.46 6.16 30.73
CA VAL A 163 0.94 6.58 30.53
C VAL A 163 1.65 5.51 29.72
N ILE A 164 2.30 5.92 28.64
CA ILE A 164 3.07 5.07 27.74
C ILE A 164 4.56 5.39 27.85
N LEU A 165 5.39 4.37 27.86
CA LEU A 165 6.84 4.50 27.91
C LEU A 165 7.44 4.34 26.50
N ASN A 166 8.35 5.23 26.13
CA ASN A 166 9.17 5.07 24.92
C ASN A 166 10.64 5.00 25.33
N SER A 167 11.31 3.89 25.01
CA SER A 167 12.73 3.69 25.33
C SER A 167 13.47 3.09 24.15
N ASP A 168 14.74 3.44 24.00
CA ASP A 168 15.70 2.85 23.05
C ASP A 168 16.71 1.91 23.73
N HIS A 169 16.63 1.76 25.05
CA HIS A 169 17.58 0.98 25.83
C HIS A 169 17.38 -0.53 25.67
N ILE A 170 18.47 -1.25 25.34
CA ILE A 170 18.51 -2.71 25.27
C ILE A 170 19.22 -3.24 26.52
N GLY A 171 18.43 -3.76 27.46
CA GLY A 171 18.93 -4.38 28.69
C GLY A 171 19.42 -5.81 28.48
N ARG A 172 20.21 -6.33 29.43
CA ARG A 172 20.58 -7.77 29.47
C ARG A 172 19.37 -8.67 29.75
N MET A 173 18.41 -8.17 30.52
CA MET A 173 17.16 -8.86 30.83
C MET A 173 16.05 -8.27 29.98
N ALA A 174 15.15 -9.14 29.52
CA ALA A 174 13.97 -8.73 28.78
C ALA A 174 13.01 -7.92 29.66
N VAL A 175 12.39 -6.89 29.08
CA VAL A 175 11.42 -6.03 29.77
C VAL A 175 10.01 -6.58 29.58
N ALA A 176 9.24 -6.65 30.66
CA ALA A 176 7.82 -6.93 30.60
C ALA A 176 7.09 -5.68 30.08
N ALA A 177 6.92 -5.58 28.76
CA ALA A 177 6.28 -4.43 28.12
C ALA A 177 4.77 -4.41 28.38
N ARG A 178 4.23 -3.22 28.64
CA ARG A 178 2.78 -3.00 28.71
C ARG A 178 2.27 -2.59 27.33
N GLU A 179 0.97 -2.74 27.11
CA GLU A 179 0.36 -2.28 25.86
C GLU A 179 0.53 -0.77 25.67
N GLY A 180 0.98 -0.38 24.49
CA GLY A 180 1.26 1.00 24.14
C GLY A 180 2.71 1.43 24.36
N ASP A 181 3.49 0.67 25.12
CA ASP A 181 4.91 0.93 25.29
C ASP A 181 5.69 0.65 23.99
N ALA A 182 6.77 1.38 23.80
CA ALA A 182 7.67 1.24 22.65
C ALA A 182 9.08 0.93 23.14
N HIS A 183 9.54 -0.28 22.80
CA HIS A 183 10.87 -0.79 23.09
C HIS A 183 11.55 -1.29 21.81
N PRO A 184 12.89 -1.31 21.76
CA PRO A 184 13.59 -2.01 20.69
C PRO A 184 13.29 -3.51 20.73
N LEU A 185 13.27 -4.17 19.57
CA LEU A 185 12.94 -5.60 19.46
C LEU A 185 13.85 -6.49 20.31
N GLY A 186 15.13 -6.12 20.48
CA GLY A 186 16.07 -6.87 21.31
C GLY A 186 15.81 -6.81 22.81
N ALA A 187 14.98 -5.87 23.29
CA ALA A 187 14.64 -5.75 24.71
C ALA A 187 13.36 -6.52 25.09
N LEU A 188 12.60 -7.01 24.10
CA LEU A 188 11.34 -7.71 24.33
C LEU A 188 11.55 -9.22 24.48
N PRO A 189 10.78 -9.90 25.36
CA PRO A 189 10.81 -11.35 25.45
C PRO A 189 10.23 -11.99 24.19
N VAL A 190 10.74 -13.18 23.86
CA VAL A 190 10.16 -14.01 22.79
C VAL A 190 8.72 -14.36 23.15
N GLY A 191 7.81 -14.24 22.17
CA GLY A 191 6.38 -14.47 22.35
C GLY A 191 5.55 -13.19 22.52
N THR A 192 6.14 -12.01 22.63
CA THR A 192 5.36 -10.76 22.75
C THR A 192 4.61 -10.40 21.47
N LEU A 193 3.36 -9.97 21.61
CA LEU A 193 2.61 -9.38 20.50
C LEU A 193 3.12 -7.97 20.22
N ILE A 194 3.52 -7.71 18.97
CA ILE A 194 4.06 -6.43 18.51
C ILE A 194 3.26 -5.89 17.33
N ASN A 195 3.21 -4.56 17.24
CA ASN A 195 2.67 -3.81 16.11
C ASN A 195 3.62 -2.66 15.73
N ASN A 196 3.34 -1.99 14.61
CA ASN A 196 4.11 -0.83 14.15
C ASN A 196 5.63 -1.08 14.08
N VAL A 197 6.03 -2.10 13.33
CA VAL A 197 7.44 -2.51 13.22
C VAL A 197 8.18 -1.68 12.17
N GLU A 198 9.40 -1.28 12.50
CA GLU A 198 10.32 -0.56 11.61
C GLU A 198 11.11 -1.56 10.74
N SER A 199 11.43 -1.18 9.50
CA SER A 199 12.30 -2.00 8.64
C SER A 199 13.77 -1.88 9.02
N GLU A 200 14.18 -0.67 9.40
CA GLU A 200 15.54 -0.28 9.77
C GLU A 200 15.40 0.71 10.94
N PRO A 201 16.33 0.71 11.91
CA PRO A 201 16.25 1.61 13.07
C PRO A 201 16.14 3.08 12.65
N GLY A 202 15.12 3.78 13.13
CA GLY A 202 14.94 5.22 12.89
C GLY A 202 14.21 5.57 11.59
N ARG A 203 13.89 4.57 10.75
CA ARG A 203 13.10 4.78 9.52
C ARG A 203 11.60 4.98 9.80
N GLY A 204 11.17 4.68 11.02
CA GLY A 204 9.78 4.72 11.45
C GLY A 204 9.03 3.43 11.09
N ALA A 205 7.99 3.13 11.86
CA ALA A 205 7.17 1.94 11.71
C ALA A 205 6.57 1.85 10.31
N GLN A 206 6.82 0.80 9.52
CA GLN A 206 6.24 0.60 8.17
C GLN A 206 5.25 -0.56 8.10
N TYR A 207 5.45 -1.58 8.95
CA TYR A 207 4.68 -2.82 8.94
C TYR A 207 3.69 -2.87 10.11
N ILE A 208 2.66 -3.71 9.99
CA ILE A 208 1.68 -4.00 11.06
C ILE A 208 1.01 -2.71 11.60
N ARG A 209 0.41 -1.93 10.70
CA ARG A 209 -0.30 -0.66 11.00
C ARG A 209 -1.83 -0.76 10.92
N ALA A 210 -2.35 -1.87 10.44
CA ALA A 210 -3.79 -2.07 10.23
C ALA A 210 -4.48 -2.39 11.56
N ALA A 211 -5.79 -2.11 11.64
CA ALA A 211 -6.60 -2.49 12.81
C ALA A 211 -6.53 -4.01 13.05
N GLY A 212 -6.37 -4.40 14.31
CA GLY A 212 -6.29 -5.81 14.73
C GLY A 212 -5.06 -6.57 14.21
N ALA A 213 -4.12 -5.92 13.51
CA ALA A 213 -2.91 -6.57 13.06
C ALA A 213 -1.90 -6.66 14.21
N GLY A 214 -1.42 -7.86 14.49
CA GLY A 214 -0.35 -8.14 15.43
C GLY A 214 0.55 -9.25 14.89
N ASN A 215 1.81 -9.26 15.31
CA ASN A 215 2.71 -10.39 15.07
C ASN A 215 3.35 -10.81 16.38
N VAL A 216 3.72 -12.07 16.50
CA VAL A 216 4.43 -12.62 17.65
C VAL A 216 5.93 -12.41 17.41
N HIS A 217 6.61 -11.80 18.38
CA HIS A 217 8.05 -11.68 18.35
C HIS A 217 8.70 -13.07 18.52
N SER A 218 9.43 -13.54 17.53
CA SER A 218 10.19 -14.79 17.59
C SER A 218 11.66 -14.54 17.27
N ASN A 219 12.57 -15.00 18.13
CA ASN A 219 14.01 -14.89 17.88
C ASN A 219 14.55 -16.23 17.37
N SER A 220 14.47 -16.46 16.05
CA SER A 220 15.05 -17.64 15.41
C SER A 220 16.44 -17.31 14.86
N ARG A 221 17.47 -17.43 15.72
CA ARG A 221 18.91 -17.25 15.42
C ARG A 221 19.35 -15.80 15.06
N PRO A 222 20.57 -15.38 15.43
CA PRO A 222 21.07 -14.01 15.22
C PRO A 222 21.49 -13.73 13.76
N SER A 223 20.80 -14.33 12.78
CA SER A 223 21.24 -14.36 11.38
C SER A 223 20.07 -14.26 10.39
N ILE A 224 19.09 -13.38 10.65
CA ILE A 224 18.40 -12.71 9.56
C ILE A 224 18.92 -11.28 9.53
N GLN A 225 19.88 -11.14 8.62
CA GLN A 225 20.68 -10.00 8.28
C GLN A 225 19.80 -8.86 7.77
N CYS A 226 19.22 -8.08 8.67
CA CYS A 226 18.98 -6.66 8.45
C CYS A 226 19.94 -5.90 9.37
N ARG A 227 21.14 -5.60 8.85
CA ARG A 227 22.10 -4.64 9.43
C ARG A 227 21.37 -3.32 9.70
N SER A 228 21.64 -2.58 10.79
CA SER A 228 22.71 -2.62 11.81
C SER A 228 22.13 -2.41 13.20
#